data_AF-T2M6D8-F1
#
_entry.id   AF-T2M6D8-F1
#
_cell.length_a   1.000
_cell.length_b   1.000
_cell.length_c   1.000
_cell.angle_alpha   90.00
_cell.angle_beta   90.00
_cell.angle_gamma   90.00
#
_symmetry.space_group_name_H-M   'P 1'
#
loop_
_entity.id
_entity.type
_entity.pdbx_description
1 polymer ?
#
loop_
_entity_poly.entity_id
_entity_poly.type
_entity_poly.pdbx_seq_one_letter_code
_entity_poly.pdbx_strand_id
1 'polypeptide(L)'
;MASLIQRIVRQAATTFPNSLTVSSNLENLIALVEGLTANDLGLKADAKDALAIYPQAPVTHVSIYEGKNFTMGVFILHPGMAIPLHDHPGMNGICKVLYGSIKLTSFEGLQSRNFMKGGTSKYVQVKRIPEKILTADTKSQFFLPIREIYHSMKATDGPAAFFDILAPPYRTKDYKTDCHYFRELTVSEHPEIDLEKLKEYNEMLNLEEKLNLEDLTWLTEVPTPLDYYCNTLEYTGPTFSVKS
;
A
#
# COMPACT_ATOMS: atom_id res chain seq x y z
N MET A 1 -21.55 8.85 22.17
CA MET A 1 -20.11 8.72 21.88
C MET A 1 -19.90 8.96 20.39
N ALA A 2 -18.77 9.55 19.99
CA ALA A 2 -18.46 9.72 18.56
C ALA A 2 -18.29 8.36 17.87
N SER A 3 -18.67 8.25 16.59
CA SER A 3 -18.44 7.06 15.78
C SER A 3 -16.94 6.74 15.68
N LEU A 4 -16.60 5.48 15.38
CA LEU A 4 -15.19 5.09 15.25
C LEU A 4 -14.49 5.86 14.13
N ILE A 5 -15.14 6.00 12.96
CA ILE A 5 -14.58 6.77 11.85
C ILE A 5 -14.33 8.25 12.20
N GLN A 6 -15.22 8.89 12.98
CA GLN A 6 -14.99 10.25 13.47
C GLN A 6 -13.75 10.33 14.37
N ARG A 7 -13.52 9.32 15.22
CA ARG A 7 -12.32 9.26 16.08
C ARG A 7 -11.05 9.06 15.24
N ILE A 8 -11.09 8.18 14.25
CA ILE A 8 -9.98 7.94 13.31
C ILE A 8 -9.62 9.21 12.54
N VAL A 9 -10.61 9.92 11.97
CA VAL A 9 -10.39 11.16 11.21
C VAL A 9 -9.73 12.24 12.08
N ARG A 10 -10.21 12.43 13.32
CA ARG A 10 -9.62 13.39 14.26
C ARG A 10 -8.20 12.99 14.66
N GLN A 11 -7.98 11.71 14.97
CA GLN A 11 -6.66 11.22 15.33
C GLN A 11 -5.66 11.39 14.18
N ALA A 12 -6.03 11.05 12.95
CA ALA A 12 -5.19 11.25 11.76
C ALA A 12 -4.85 12.73 11.54
N ALA A 13 -5.81 13.64 11.77
CA ALA A 13 -5.57 15.08 11.69
C ALA A 13 -4.57 15.58 12.75
N THR A 14 -4.49 14.92 13.91
CA THR A 14 -3.45 15.17 14.92
C THR A 14 -2.12 14.49 14.57
N THR A 15 -2.15 13.32 13.93
CA THR A 15 -0.95 12.53 13.60
C THR A 15 -0.15 13.11 12.43
N PHE A 16 -0.79 13.46 11.31
CA PHE A 16 -0.10 13.80 10.05
C PHE A 16 0.30 15.26 9.76
N PRO A 17 0.21 16.26 10.67
CA PRO A 17 0.75 17.59 10.39
C PRO A 17 2.26 17.64 10.13
N ASN A 18 3.07 16.81 10.80
CA ASN A 18 4.52 16.74 10.62
C ASN A 18 5.12 15.44 11.20
N SER A 19 6.42 15.22 11.01
CA SER A 19 7.10 13.99 11.46
C SER A 19 7.09 13.78 12.98
N LEU A 20 7.21 14.85 13.78
CA LEU A 20 7.18 14.76 15.24
C LEU A 20 5.82 14.24 15.73
N THR A 21 4.73 14.77 15.16
CA THR A 21 3.38 14.33 15.52
C THR A 21 3.11 12.90 15.06
N VAL A 22 3.67 12.48 13.92
CA VAL A 22 3.59 11.08 13.47
C VAL A 22 4.21 10.18 14.54
N SER A 23 5.45 10.44 14.93
CA SER A 23 6.15 9.62 15.93
C SER A 23 5.40 9.51 17.26
N SER A 24 4.72 10.57 17.72
CA SER A 24 4.00 10.56 19.00
C SER A 24 2.58 9.99 18.95
N ASN A 25 1.94 9.95 17.78
CA ASN A 25 0.50 9.67 17.67
C ASN A 25 0.15 8.47 16.79
N LEU A 26 1.13 7.92 16.07
CA LEU A 26 0.89 6.85 15.11
C LEU A 26 0.31 5.60 15.77
N GLU A 27 0.84 5.16 16.91
CA GLU A 27 0.33 3.96 17.61
C GLU A 27 -1.14 4.13 18.03
N ASN A 28 -1.51 5.33 18.49
CA ASN A 28 -2.91 5.64 18.83
C ASN A 28 -3.82 5.57 17.59
N LEU A 29 -3.34 6.05 16.44
CA LEU A 29 -4.08 5.95 15.18
C LEU A 29 -4.23 4.49 14.74
N ILE A 30 -3.13 3.72 14.77
CA ILE A 30 -3.15 2.28 14.42
C ILE A 30 -4.14 1.55 15.31
N ALA A 31 -4.13 1.78 16.63
CA ALA A 31 -5.04 1.12 17.56
C ALA A 31 -6.52 1.42 17.27
N LEU A 32 -6.85 2.61 16.77
CA LEU A 32 -8.21 2.92 16.31
C LEU A 32 -8.56 2.19 15.01
N VAL A 33 -7.62 2.16 14.06
CA VAL A 33 -7.80 1.50 12.75
C VAL A 33 -7.91 -0.03 12.90
N GLU A 34 -7.22 -0.64 13.86
CA GLU A 34 -7.33 -2.08 14.14
C GLU A 34 -8.77 -2.51 14.48
N GLY A 35 -9.54 -1.64 15.14
CA GLY A 35 -10.92 -1.89 15.49
C GLY A 35 -11.93 -1.58 14.38
N LEU A 36 -11.48 -1.07 13.24
CA LEU A 36 -12.36 -0.62 12.16
C LEU A 36 -12.95 -1.81 11.40
N THR A 37 -14.27 -1.80 11.24
CA THR A 37 -15.01 -2.80 10.45
C THR A 37 -15.69 -2.17 9.24
N ALA A 38 -16.15 -3.00 8.30
CA ALA A 38 -16.94 -2.54 7.16
C ALA A 38 -18.20 -1.76 7.59
N ASN A 39 -18.86 -2.18 8.66
CA ASN A 39 -20.08 -1.56 9.18
C ASN A 39 -19.84 -0.14 9.69
N ASP A 40 -18.67 0.13 10.29
CA ASP A 40 -18.30 1.48 10.75
C ASP A 40 -18.18 2.49 9.60
N LEU A 41 -18.04 2.00 8.37
CA LEU A 41 -17.95 2.79 7.14
C LEU A 41 -19.23 2.72 6.31
N GLY A 42 -20.29 2.07 6.81
CA GLY A 42 -21.53 1.87 6.05
C GLY A 42 -21.40 0.94 4.86
N LEU A 43 -20.32 0.15 4.78
CA LEU A 43 -20.12 -0.84 3.74
C LEU A 43 -20.81 -2.14 4.14
N LYS A 44 -21.70 -2.63 3.28
CA LYS A 44 -22.24 -3.97 3.47
C LYS A 44 -21.19 -5.01 3.09
N ALA A 45 -21.04 -6.05 3.91
CA ALA A 45 -20.12 -7.15 3.63
C ALA A 45 -20.52 -8.00 2.40
N ASP A 46 -21.75 -7.84 1.90
CA ASP A 46 -22.20 -8.47 0.65
C ASP A 46 -21.82 -7.60 -0.56
N ALA A 47 -20.55 -7.69 -0.94
CA ALA A 47 -20.00 -7.11 -2.16
C ALA A 47 -20.77 -7.44 -3.47
N LYS A 48 -21.79 -8.32 -3.42
CA LYS A 48 -22.73 -8.57 -4.53
C LYS A 48 -23.46 -7.30 -4.97
N ASP A 49 -23.83 -6.41 -4.05
CA ASP A 49 -24.54 -5.16 -4.39
C ASP A 49 -23.62 -4.19 -5.14
N ALA A 50 -22.36 -4.03 -4.71
CA ALA A 50 -21.38 -3.16 -5.38
C ALA A 50 -20.98 -3.69 -6.78
N LEU A 51 -20.80 -5.02 -6.89
CA LEU A 51 -20.46 -5.70 -8.15
C LEU A 51 -21.59 -5.67 -9.19
N ALA A 52 -22.85 -5.69 -8.75
CA ALA A 52 -24.01 -5.69 -9.63
C ALA A 52 -24.28 -4.33 -10.29
N ILE A 53 -23.86 -3.24 -9.65
CA ILE A 53 -24.14 -1.87 -10.13
C ILE A 53 -23.06 -1.38 -11.11
N TYR A 54 -21.81 -1.85 -10.99
CA TYR A 54 -20.68 -1.35 -11.78
C TYR A 54 -19.73 -2.47 -12.28
N PRO A 55 -20.15 -3.31 -13.25
CA PRO A 55 -19.42 -4.51 -13.66
C PRO A 55 -18.12 -4.26 -14.46
N GLN A 56 -17.76 -3.02 -14.79
CA GLN A 56 -16.68 -2.74 -15.75
C GLN A 56 -15.28 -2.67 -15.11
N ALA A 57 -15.11 -1.94 -13.99
CA ALA A 57 -13.78 -1.71 -13.41
C ALA A 57 -13.29 -2.88 -12.54
N PRO A 58 -11.99 -3.19 -12.50
CA PRO A 58 -11.43 -4.22 -11.63
C PRO A 58 -11.50 -3.88 -10.13
N VAL A 59 -11.51 -2.58 -9.81
CA VAL A 59 -11.50 -2.06 -8.44
C VAL A 59 -12.53 -0.93 -8.32
N THR A 60 -13.13 -0.81 -7.14
CA THR A 60 -14.00 0.29 -6.78
C THR A 60 -13.38 1.08 -5.63
N HIS A 61 -13.26 2.39 -5.78
CA HIS A 61 -12.74 3.31 -4.77
C HIS A 61 -13.90 4.06 -4.10
N VAL A 62 -13.90 4.10 -2.77
CA VAL A 62 -14.79 4.93 -1.96
C VAL A 62 -13.94 6.00 -1.31
N SER A 63 -14.06 7.25 -1.79
CA SER A 63 -13.37 8.38 -1.17
C SER A 63 -14.06 8.74 0.14
N ILE A 64 -13.33 8.63 1.26
CA ILE A 64 -13.85 8.98 2.59
C ILE A 64 -13.45 10.41 2.91
N TYR A 65 -12.15 10.71 2.84
CA TYR A 65 -11.64 12.04 3.17
C TYR A 65 -10.45 12.42 2.29
N GLU A 66 -10.50 13.64 1.75
CA GLU A 66 -9.44 14.23 0.94
C GLU A 66 -8.96 15.52 1.60
N GLY A 67 -7.83 15.45 2.30
CA GLY A 67 -7.22 16.59 2.98
C GLY A 67 -5.86 16.96 2.40
N LYS A 68 -5.27 18.06 2.90
CA LYS A 68 -3.93 18.49 2.51
C LYS A 68 -2.81 17.61 3.07
N ASN A 69 -3.04 17.01 4.24
CA ASN A 69 -2.02 16.27 5.00
C ASN A 69 -2.19 14.76 4.90
N PHE A 70 -3.40 14.29 4.63
CA PHE A 70 -3.69 12.87 4.46
C PHE A 70 -4.97 12.66 3.66
N THR A 71 -5.11 11.47 3.08
CA THR A 71 -6.33 10.96 2.46
C THR A 71 -6.78 9.69 3.18
N MET A 72 -8.08 9.40 3.09
CA MET A 72 -8.66 8.13 3.53
C MET A 72 -9.60 7.62 2.45
N GLY A 73 -9.51 6.33 2.17
CA GLY A 73 -10.38 5.68 1.19
C GLY A 73 -10.57 4.21 1.49
N VAL A 74 -11.52 3.60 0.79
CA VAL A 74 -11.66 2.15 0.73
C VAL A 74 -11.50 1.70 -0.71
N PHE A 75 -10.72 0.65 -0.91
CA PHE A 75 -10.65 -0.05 -2.18
C PHE A 75 -11.35 -1.40 -2.06
N ILE A 76 -12.30 -1.64 -2.95
CA ILE A 76 -13.03 -2.89 -3.09
C ILE A 76 -12.53 -3.57 -4.36
N LEU A 77 -11.82 -4.68 -4.21
CA LEU A 77 -11.31 -5.48 -5.31
C LEU A 77 -12.38 -6.48 -5.72
N HIS A 78 -12.66 -6.55 -7.02
CA HIS A 78 -13.54 -7.58 -7.56
C HIS A 78 -12.85 -8.96 -7.52
N PRO A 79 -13.61 -10.07 -7.59
CA PRO A 79 -13.03 -11.41 -7.50
C PRO A 79 -11.87 -11.63 -8.48
N GLY A 80 -10.71 -12.01 -7.95
CA GLY A 80 -9.51 -12.26 -8.74
C GLY A 80 -8.80 -11.01 -9.30
N MET A 81 -9.34 -9.81 -9.07
CA MET A 81 -8.74 -8.55 -9.51
C MET A 81 -7.68 -8.07 -8.53
N ALA A 82 -6.83 -7.16 -9.01
CA ALA A 82 -5.70 -6.64 -8.24
C ALA A 82 -5.53 -5.13 -8.44
N ILE A 83 -4.99 -4.50 -7.40
CA ILE A 83 -4.24 -3.25 -7.58
C ILE A 83 -2.83 -3.67 -8.01
N PRO A 84 -2.36 -3.24 -9.20
CA PRO A 84 -1.06 -3.63 -9.74
C PRO A 84 0.10 -3.24 -8.83
N LEU A 85 1.29 -3.76 -9.12
CA LEU A 85 2.49 -3.43 -8.35
C LEU A 85 2.80 -1.94 -8.49
N HIS A 86 2.85 -1.23 -7.37
CA HIS A 86 3.04 0.22 -7.33
C HIS A 86 3.77 0.68 -6.07
N ASP A 87 4.21 1.94 -6.06
CA ASP A 87 4.89 2.59 -4.94
C ASP A 87 4.08 3.73 -4.28
N HIS A 88 4.60 4.21 -3.16
CA HIS A 88 4.08 5.33 -2.36
C HIS A 88 5.23 6.28 -1.95
N PRO A 89 5.82 7.05 -2.89
CA PRO A 89 7.06 7.78 -2.63
C PRO A 89 6.92 8.80 -1.48
N GLY A 90 7.68 8.59 -0.41
CA GLY A 90 7.74 9.50 0.73
C GLY A 90 6.47 9.54 1.59
N MET A 91 5.57 8.55 1.48
CA MET A 91 4.30 8.52 2.20
C MET A 91 4.32 7.54 3.38
N ASN A 92 3.54 7.90 4.40
CA ASN A 92 3.09 6.96 5.42
C ASN A 92 1.80 6.31 4.90
N GLY A 93 1.69 4.99 5.04
CA GLY A 93 0.51 4.23 4.63
C GLY A 93 -0.01 3.35 5.76
N ILE A 94 -1.31 3.37 6.05
CA ILE A 94 -1.96 2.42 6.97
C ILE A 94 -3.06 1.70 6.20
N CYS A 95 -2.93 0.38 6.05
CA CYS A 95 -3.88 -0.46 5.33
C CYS A 95 -4.51 -1.51 6.25
N LYS A 96 -5.84 -1.54 6.33
CA LYS A 96 -6.63 -2.53 7.09
C LYS A 96 -7.64 -3.23 6.20
N VAL A 97 -7.55 -4.55 6.10
CA VAL A 97 -8.58 -5.35 5.42
C VAL A 97 -9.87 -5.34 6.24
N LEU A 98 -10.99 -5.07 5.57
CA LEU A 98 -12.32 -4.96 6.18
C LEU A 98 -13.14 -6.23 6.01
N TYR A 99 -12.99 -6.91 4.86
CA TYR A 99 -13.58 -8.21 4.57
C TYR A 99 -12.87 -8.87 3.38
N GLY A 100 -13.13 -10.17 3.20
CA GLY A 100 -12.52 -10.97 2.15
C GLY A 100 -11.06 -11.30 2.45
N SER A 101 -10.36 -11.75 1.41
CA SER A 101 -8.98 -12.23 1.48
C SER A 101 -8.14 -11.57 0.39
N ILE A 102 -7.03 -10.95 0.79
CA ILE A 102 -6.13 -10.20 -0.08
C ILE A 102 -4.73 -10.81 0.01
N LYS A 103 -4.21 -11.25 -1.13
CA LYS A 103 -2.80 -11.61 -1.30
C LYS A 103 -1.98 -10.35 -1.47
N LEU A 104 -1.11 -10.09 -0.50
CA LEU A 104 -0.16 -8.99 -0.52
C LEU A 104 1.20 -9.52 -0.98
N THR A 105 1.62 -9.06 -2.16
CA THR A 105 2.99 -9.26 -2.65
C THR A 105 3.74 -7.94 -2.48
N SER A 106 4.86 -7.95 -1.76
CA SER A 106 5.61 -6.74 -1.43
C SER A 106 7.11 -6.90 -1.68
N PHE A 107 7.75 -5.78 -1.98
CA PHE A 107 9.19 -5.66 -2.16
C PHE A 107 9.70 -4.42 -1.44
N GLU A 108 10.91 -4.49 -0.91
CA GLU A 108 11.60 -3.39 -0.26
C GLU A 108 12.78 -2.93 -1.13
N GLY A 109 12.82 -1.65 -1.46
CA GLY A 109 13.89 -1.03 -2.24
C GLY A 109 15.21 -1.03 -1.48
N LEU A 110 16.28 -1.41 -2.18
CA LEU A 110 17.64 -1.43 -1.64
C LEU A 110 18.34 -0.10 -1.95
N GLN A 111 17.87 0.97 -1.31
CA GLN A 111 18.29 2.37 -1.55
C GLN A 111 19.81 2.51 -1.76
N SER A 112 20.21 3.14 -2.87
CA SER A 112 21.59 3.52 -3.24
C SER A 112 22.64 2.40 -3.43
N ARG A 113 22.23 1.12 -3.41
CA ARG A 113 23.16 -0.01 -3.60
C ARG A 113 22.81 -0.75 -4.88
N ASN A 114 23.77 -0.81 -5.79
CA ASN A 114 23.62 -1.44 -7.09
C ASN A 114 24.56 -2.65 -7.16
N PHE A 115 23.98 -3.86 -7.05
CA PHE A 115 24.70 -5.11 -7.27
C PHE A 115 24.67 -5.52 -8.74
N MET A 116 24.16 -4.71 -9.66
CA MET A 116 24.23 -5.00 -11.09
C MET A 116 25.63 -4.69 -11.63
N LYS A 117 26.23 -5.62 -12.37
CA LYS A 117 27.41 -5.34 -13.18
C LYS A 117 27.05 -4.32 -14.27
N GLY A 118 27.91 -3.31 -14.46
CA GLY A 118 27.69 -2.25 -15.45
C GLY A 118 26.76 -1.11 -15.04
N GLY A 119 26.14 -1.17 -13.84
CA GLY A 119 25.57 0.01 -13.18
C GLY A 119 24.35 0.65 -13.87
N THR A 120 23.47 -0.11 -14.52
CA THR A 120 22.31 0.47 -15.22
C THR A 120 21.32 1.12 -14.25
N SER A 121 20.75 2.27 -14.63
CA SER A 121 19.73 2.98 -13.85
C SER A 121 18.29 2.61 -14.24
N LYS A 122 18.12 1.60 -15.11
CA LYS A 122 16.82 1.26 -15.69
C LYS A 122 15.95 0.42 -14.74
N TYR A 123 16.58 -0.34 -13.86
CA TYR A 123 15.90 -1.28 -12.98
C TYR A 123 16.05 -0.87 -11.53
N VAL A 124 14.98 -1.08 -10.76
CA VAL A 124 14.97 -0.91 -9.31
C VAL A 124 15.33 -2.24 -8.70
N GLN A 125 16.45 -2.28 -7.97
CA GLN A 125 16.85 -3.47 -7.22
C GLN A 125 16.09 -3.53 -5.91
N VAL A 126 15.44 -4.66 -5.65
CA VAL A 126 14.57 -4.83 -4.48
C VAL A 126 14.80 -6.17 -3.79
N LYS A 127 14.50 -6.22 -2.50
CA LYS A 127 14.35 -7.45 -1.72
C LYS A 127 12.89 -7.88 -1.73
N ARG A 128 12.59 -9.12 -2.11
CA ARG A 128 11.27 -9.71 -1.97
C ARG A 128 10.94 -9.88 -0.49
N ILE A 129 9.75 -9.46 -0.10
CA ILE A 129 9.19 -9.73 1.22
C ILE A 129 8.28 -10.97 1.09
N PRO A 130 8.31 -11.92 2.05
CA PRO A 130 7.44 -13.08 2.02
C PRO A 130 5.97 -12.68 1.82
N GLU A 131 5.32 -13.36 0.89
CA GLU A 131 3.92 -13.11 0.56
C GLU A 131 3.02 -13.36 1.77
N LYS A 132 2.01 -12.51 1.94
CA LYS A 132 1.05 -12.61 3.04
C LYS A 132 -0.37 -12.70 2.49
N ILE A 133 -1.21 -13.49 3.18
CA ILE A 133 -2.66 -13.44 3.00
C ILE A 133 -3.23 -12.59 4.13
N LEU A 134 -3.89 -11.50 3.77
CA LEU A 134 -4.50 -10.55 4.67
C LEU A 134 -6.02 -10.75 4.68
N THR A 135 -6.59 -10.79 5.87
CA THR A 135 -8.04 -10.88 6.12
C THR A 135 -8.45 -9.84 7.16
N ALA A 136 -9.75 -9.69 7.44
CA ALA A 136 -10.23 -8.79 8.48
C ALA A 136 -9.61 -9.04 9.87
N ASP A 137 -9.24 -10.28 10.17
CA ASP A 137 -8.63 -10.68 11.44
C ASP A 137 -7.11 -10.46 11.48
N THR A 138 -6.49 -10.17 10.34
CA THR A 138 -5.07 -9.82 10.29
C THR A 138 -4.84 -8.40 10.78
N LYS A 139 -3.70 -8.17 11.44
CA LYS A 139 -3.26 -6.83 11.86
C LYS A 139 -3.10 -5.92 10.64
N SER A 140 -3.37 -4.63 10.81
CA SER A 140 -3.15 -3.62 9.78
C SER A 140 -1.69 -3.63 9.34
N GLN A 141 -1.49 -3.40 8.04
CA GLN A 141 -0.15 -3.18 7.49
C GLN A 141 0.16 -1.68 7.59
N PHE A 142 1.43 -1.37 7.88
CA PHE A 142 1.90 0.00 7.98
C PHE A 142 3.20 0.17 7.20
N PHE A 143 3.31 1.29 6.51
CA PHE A 143 4.45 1.65 5.66
C PHE A 143 4.97 3.02 6.07
N LEU A 144 6.30 3.14 6.19
CA LEU A 144 6.99 4.37 6.53
C LEU A 144 7.73 4.95 5.31
N PRO A 145 7.80 6.28 5.17
CA PRO A 145 8.53 6.95 4.09
C PRO A 145 10.00 6.53 3.95
N ILE A 146 10.62 6.10 5.05
CA ILE A 146 12.04 5.72 5.08
C ILE A 146 12.33 4.44 4.28
N ARG A 147 11.30 3.61 4.03
CA ARG A 147 11.41 2.39 3.24
C ARG A 147 10.69 2.58 1.92
N GLU A 148 11.39 2.34 0.82
CA GLU A 148 10.75 2.28 -0.49
C GLU A 148 10.02 0.94 -0.60
N ILE A 149 8.71 0.95 -0.32
CA ILE A 149 7.89 -0.26 -0.43
C ILE A 149 7.13 -0.23 -1.74
N TYR A 150 7.27 -1.34 -2.48
CA TYR A 150 6.52 -1.63 -3.68
C TYR A 150 5.57 -2.77 -3.35
N HIS A 151 4.28 -2.65 -3.69
CA HIS A 151 3.34 -3.73 -3.40
C HIS A 151 2.21 -3.86 -4.42
N SER A 152 1.66 -5.06 -4.48
CA SER A 152 0.41 -5.35 -5.19
C SER A 152 -0.53 -6.07 -4.26
N MET A 153 -1.83 -5.85 -4.45
CA MET A 153 -2.88 -6.42 -3.62
C MET A 153 -3.88 -7.10 -4.54
N LYS A 154 -4.08 -8.41 -4.37
CA LYS A 154 -4.98 -9.22 -5.22
C LYS A 154 -6.03 -9.93 -4.37
N ALA A 155 -7.29 -9.85 -4.77
CA ALA A 155 -8.36 -10.63 -4.13
C ALA A 155 -8.28 -12.11 -4.53
N THR A 156 -8.32 -13.03 -3.56
CA THR A 156 -8.11 -14.47 -3.81
C THR A 156 -9.38 -15.31 -3.82
N ASP A 157 -10.23 -15.16 -2.80
CA ASP A 157 -11.34 -16.10 -2.52
C ASP A 157 -12.73 -15.50 -2.84
N GLY A 158 -12.75 -14.34 -3.49
CA GLY A 158 -13.95 -13.57 -3.74
C GLY A 158 -13.62 -12.07 -3.77
N PRO A 159 -14.64 -11.20 -3.66
CA PRO A 159 -14.39 -9.78 -3.48
C PRO A 159 -13.76 -9.52 -2.11
N ALA A 160 -12.90 -8.52 -2.03
CA ALA A 160 -12.25 -8.11 -0.80
C ALA A 160 -12.18 -6.60 -0.72
N ALA A 161 -12.20 -6.04 0.48
CA ALA A 161 -12.07 -4.60 0.68
C ALA A 161 -11.05 -4.29 1.76
N PHE A 162 -10.32 -3.20 1.55
CA PHE A 162 -9.40 -2.67 2.55
C PHE A 162 -9.55 -1.14 2.66
N PHE A 163 -9.43 -0.65 3.88
CA PHE A 163 -9.34 0.76 4.22
C PHE A 163 -7.88 1.20 4.16
N ASP A 164 -7.64 2.38 3.61
CA ASP A 164 -6.29 2.94 3.46
C ASP A 164 -6.23 4.39 3.96
N ILE A 165 -5.11 4.73 4.59
CA ILE A 165 -4.73 6.10 4.95
C ILE A 165 -3.36 6.38 4.33
N LEU A 166 -3.27 7.41 3.47
CA LEU A 166 -2.01 7.87 2.90
C LEU A 166 -1.69 9.28 3.38
N ALA A 167 -0.44 9.52 3.78
CA ALA A 167 0.02 10.81 4.29
C ALA A 167 1.49 11.10 3.98
N PRO A 168 1.82 12.17 3.22
CA PRO A 168 0.89 13.08 2.55
C PRO A 168 0.13 12.40 1.39
N PRO A 169 -0.94 13.02 0.86
CA PRO A 169 -1.58 12.54 -0.36
C PRO A 169 -0.64 12.63 -1.57
N TYR A 170 -0.91 11.84 -2.60
CA TYR A 170 -0.32 12.04 -3.93
C TYR A 170 -0.55 13.48 -4.42
N ARG A 171 0.50 14.11 -4.95
CA ARG A 171 0.38 15.41 -5.64
C ARG A 171 0.65 15.19 -7.11
N THR A 172 -0.42 15.18 -7.89
CA THR A 172 -0.42 14.94 -9.34
C THR A 172 0.34 16.01 -10.15
N LYS A 173 0.85 17.07 -9.53
CA LYS A 173 1.55 18.17 -10.21
C LYS A 173 3.07 18.05 -10.24
N ASP A 174 3.68 17.26 -9.35
CA ASP A 174 5.13 17.33 -9.13
C ASP A 174 5.92 16.07 -9.56
N TYR A 175 5.27 15.04 -10.14
CA TYR A 175 5.77 13.68 -10.52
C TYR A 175 6.43 12.88 -9.38
N LYS A 176 7.21 13.52 -8.52
CA LYS A 176 7.91 12.97 -7.35
C LYS A 176 7.00 12.34 -6.30
N THR A 177 5.72 12.70 -6.32
CA THR A 177 4.69 12.17 -5.43
C THR A 177 3.54 11.60 -6.25
N ASP A 178 3.81 11.13 -7.46
CA ASP A 178 2.86 10.34 -8.23
C ASP A 178 3.00 8.86 -7.86
N CYS A 179 1.98 8.08 -8.18
CA CYS A 179 2.02 6.63 -8.03
C CYS A 179 2.64 6.04 -9.30
N HIS A 180 3.77 5.35 -9.17
CA HIS A 180 4.42 4.68 -10.28
C HIS A 180 4.05 3.20 -10.27
N TYR A 181 3.91 2.63 -11.47
CA TYR A 181 3.60 1.22 -11.64
C TYR A 181 4.83 0.46 -12.07
N PHE A 182 4.94 -0.77 -11.61
CA PHE A 182 6.09 -1.62 -11.86
C PHE A 182 5.65 -3.01 -12.31
N ARG A 183 6.57 -3.72 -12.96
CA ARG A 183 6.52 -5.17 -13.04
C ARG A 183 7.82 -5.75 -12.57
N GLU A 184 7.74 -6.98 -12.07
CA GLU A 184 8.93 -7.77 -11.81
C GLU A 184 9.57 -8.26 -13.12
N LEU A 185 10.89 -8.30 -13.16
CA LEU A 185 11.64 -8.90 -14.26
C LEU A 185 11.62 -10.42 -14.18
N THR A 186 11.46 -11.06 -15.33
CA THR A 186 11.64 -12.51 -15.47
C THR A 186 13.11 -12.89 -15.32
N VAL A 187 13.40 -14.16 -14.98
CA VAL A 187 14.79 -14.65 -14.79
C VAL A 187 15.68 -14.37 -16.00
N SER A 188 15.14 -14.45 -17.22
CA SER A 188 15.88 -14.14 -18.45
C SER A 188 16.20 -12.65 -18.65
N GLU A 189 15.47 -11.76 -17.96
CA GLU A 189 15.66 -10.32 -18.01
C GLU A 189 16.56 -9.81 -16.87
N HIS A 190 16.91 -10.68 -15.90
CA HIS A 190 17.69 -10.30 -14.74
C HIS A 190 19.09 -9.80 -15.16
N PRO A 191 19.54 -8.66 -14.63
CA PRO A 191 20.90 -8.19 -14.84
C PRO A 191 21.89 -9.12 -14.15
N GLU A 192 23.12 -9.17 -14.67
CA GLU A 192 24.19 -9.91 -14.00
C GLU A 192 24.51 -9.30 -12.63
N ILE A 193 24.60 -10.17 -11.63
CA ILE A 193 24.86 -9.79 -10.24
C ILE A 193 26.37 -9.79 -9.97
N ASP A 194 26.82 -8.73 -9.31
CA ASP A 194 28.14 -8.55 -8.72
C ASP A 194 28.15 -9.23 -7.33
N LEU A 195 28.48 -10.54 -7.33
CA LEU A 195 28.47 -11.36 -6.12
C LEU A 195 29.49 -10.90 -5.06
N GLU A 196 30.58 -10.26 -5.50
CA GLU A 196 31.60 -9.74 -4.59
C GLU A 196 31.04 -8.55 -3.79
N LYS A 197 30.41 -7.58 -4.48
CA LYS A 197 29.71 -6.47 -3.80
C LYS A 197 28.59 -6.94 -2.88
N LEU A 198 27.81 -7.94 -3.30
CA LEU A 198 26.75 -8.50 -2.46
C LEU A 198 27.34 -9.14 -1.19
N LYS A 199 28.46 -9.86 -1.32
CA LYS A 199 29.15 -10.46 -0.19
C LYS A 199 29.68 -9.40 0.78
N GLU A 200 30.40 -8.39 0.27
CA GLU A 200 30.89 -7.27 1.06
C GLU A 200 29.77 -6.56 1.82
N TYR A 201 28.64 -6.31 1.14
CA TYR A 201 27.46 -5.72 1.77
C TYR A 201 26.90 -6.60 2.89
N ASN A 202 26.76 -7.90 2.66
CA ASN A 202 26.29 -8.84 3.67
C ASN A 202 27.25 -9.00 4.86
N GLU A 203 28.54 -8.75 4.70
CA GLU A 203 29.53 -8.77 5.80
C GLU A 203 29.35 -7.57 6.74
N MET A 204 28.77 -6.45 6.27
CA MET A 204 28.48 -5.27 7.08
C MET A 204 27.16 -5.35 7.84
N LEU A 205 26.31 -6.34 7.54
CA LEU A 205 24.97 -6.47 8.09
C LEU A 205 24.89 -7.50 9.21
N ASN A 206 23.95 -7.28 10.13
CA ASN A 206 23.57 -8.31 11.09
C ASN A 206 22.94 -9.50 10.38
N LEU A 207 22.99 -10.69 10.99
CA LEU A 207 22.50 -11.94 10.37
C LEU A 207 21.07 -11.85 9.86
N GLU A 208 20.18 -11.15 10.57
CA GLU A 208 18.76 -10.97 10.21
C GLU A 208 18.54 -10.02 9.02
N GLU A 209 19.51 -9.15 8.72
CA GLU A 209 19.43 -8.15 7.67
C GLU A 209 20.08 -8.61 6.37
N LYS A 210 20.91 -9.67 6.43
CA LYS A 210 21.59 -10.22 5.26
C LYS A 210 20.60 -10.53 4.14
N LEU A 211 21.03 -10.23 2.92
CA LEU A 211 20.29 -10.49 1.70
C LEU A 211 20.63 -11.89 1.20
N ASN A 212 19.62 -12.75 1.10
CA ASN A 212 19.74 -13.99 0.35
C ASN A 212 19.61 -13.69 -1.14
N LEU A 213 20.39 -14.39 -1.96
CA LEU A 213 20.36 -14.21 -3.40
C LEU A 213 18.98 -14.53 -4.01
N GLU A 214 18.25 -15.47 -3.42
CA GLU A 214 16.91 -15.87 -3.85
C GLU A 214 15.82 -14.81 -3.59
N ASP A 215 16.05 -13.93 -2.62
CA ASP A 215 15.15 -12.82 -2.29
C ASP A 215 15.45 -11.57 -3.14
N LEU A 216 16.62 -11.53 -3.81
CA LEU A 216 17.04 -10.41 -4.63
C LEU A 216 16.37 -10.48 -6.01
N THR A 217 15.68 -9.40 -6.39
CA THR A 217 15.04 -9.29 -7.71
C THR A 217 15.06 -7.84 -8.20
N TRP A 218 14.52 -7.63 -9.39
CA TRP A 218 14.50 -6.33 -10.06
C TRP A 218 13.10 -6.00 -10.55
N LEU A 219 12.73 -4.74 -10.37
CA LEU A 219 11.53 -4.15 -10.94
C LEU A 219 11.91 -3.21 -12.09
N THR A 220 11.01 -3.09 -13.06
CA THR A 220 11.06 -2.03 -14.06
C THR A 220 9.77 -1.23 -13.99
N GLU A 221 9.90 0.09 -14.05
CA GLU A 221 8.75 0.98 -14.17
C GLU A 221 8.03 0.69 -15.50
N VAL A 222 6.70 0.74 -15.46
CA VAL A 222 5.81 0.56 -16.60
C VAL A 222 4.73 1.64 -16.59
N PRO A 223 4.13 1.98 -17.74
CA PRO A 223 2.95 2.82 -17.77
C PRO A 223 1.82 2.22 -16.92
N THR A 224 0.88 3.05 -16.47
CA THR A 224 -0.34 2.58 -15.82
C THR A 224 -1.00 1.47 -16.65
N PRO A 225 -1.25 0.27 -16.06
CA PRO A 225 -1.84 -0.83 -16.80
C PRO A 225 -3.21 -0.46 -17.37
N LEU A 226 -3.43 -0.73 -18.66
CA LEU A 226 -4.67 -0.36 -19.36
C LEU A 226 -5.91 -1.08 -18.82
N ASP A 227 -5.71 -2.26 -18.21
CA ASP A 227 -6.72 -3.08 -17.57
C ASP A 227 -6.97 -2.68 -16.11
N TYR A 228 -6.23 -1.70 -15.57
CA TYR A 228 -6.43 -1.17 -14.23
C TYR A 228 -7.07 0.20 -14.25
N TYR A 229 -8.26 0.29 -13.65
CA TYR A 229 -8.97 1.53 -13.40
C TYR A 229 -9.93 1.34 -12.24
N CYS A 230 -10.34 2.46 -11.62
CA CYS A 230 -11.27 2.44 -10.51
C CYS A 230 -12.61 3.06 -10.91
N ASN A 231 -13.70 2.37 -10.58
CA ASN A 231 -14.98 3.05 -10.41
C ASN A 231 -14.98 3.80 -9.07
N THR A 232 -15.81 4.83 -8.94
CA THR A 232 -15.96 5.57 -7.68
C THR A 232 -17.36 5.37 -7.13
N LEU A 233 -17.46 5.11 -5.83
CA LEU A 233 -18.71 5.12 -5.06
C LEU A 233 -18.70 6.23 -4.03
N GLU A 234 -19.88 6.78 -3.76
CA GLU A 234 -20.09 7.73 -2.68
C GLU A 234 -20.01 7.03 -1.32
N TYR A 235 -19.38 7.69 -0.36
CA TYR A 235 -19.35 7.22 1.02
C TYR A 235 -20.71 7.42 1.69
N THR A 236 -21.31 6.33 2.18
CA THR A 236 -22.63 6.32 2.82
C THR A 236 -22.59 6.02 4.32
N GLY A 237 -21.39 5.98 4.92
CA GLY A 237 -21.23 5.71 6.35
C GLY A 237 -21.54 6.90 7.25
N PRO A 238 -21.28 6.78 8.57
CA PRO A 238 -21.50 7.87 9.52
C PRO A 238 -20.76 9.15 9.12
N THR A 239 -21.42 10.30 9.28
CA THR A 239 -20.83 11.62 9.03
C THR A 239 -19.74 11.93 10.06
N PHE A 240 -18.75 12.74 9.66
CA PHE A 240 -17.68 13.20 10.54
C PHE A 240 -17.22 14.62 10.20
N SER A 241 -16.46 15.22 11.10
CA SER A 241 -15.80 16.52 10.95
C SER A 241 -14.33 16.44 11.40
N VAL A 242 -13.44 17.10 10.65
CA VAL A 242 -12.02 17.23 11.01
C VAL A 242 -11.83 18.20 12.18
N LYS A 243 -12.77 19.12 12.39
CA LYS A 243 -12.74 20.07 13.51
C LYS A 243 -13.23 19.38 14.79
N SER A 244 -12.53 19.64 15.89
CA SER A 244 -12.90 19.21 17.24
C SER A 244 -14.24 19.79 17.67
#